data_AF-A0A8H2WMI2-F1
#
_entry.id   AF-A0A8H2WMI2-F1
#
_cell.length_a   1.000
_cell.length_b   1.000
_cell.length_c   1.000
_cell.angle_alpha   90.00
_cell.angle_beta   90.00
_cell.angle_gamma   90.00
#
_symmetry.space_group_name_H-M   'P 1'
#
loop_
_entity.id
_entity.type
_entity.pdbx_description
1 polymer ?
#
loop_
_entity_poly.entity_id
_entity_poly.type
_entity_poly.pdbx_seq_one_letter_code
_entity_poly.pdbx_strand_id
1 'polypeptide(L)'
;MSNQPQSGSSAPPAAAAAAVLVQSQPVPDDAVPIRGPNFDEPQDLNALLGGYERIGFQATSLGRAINIVNKMRTWRLSDEPLTEDESPDYTSPEVRAATKCTVFLGYTSNLISSGLREVILHLVKHKHVSAIVTTAGGIEEDFIKCLNPTYLGDFHLDGAELRRKGMNRIGNLVVPNDNYCKFEDWVTPILDKMLEEQNATGEVWTPSKVIRRLGKEINHEESVYYWAYKFSAQR
;
A
#
# COMPACT_ATOMS: atom_id res chain seq x y z
N MET A 1 11.71 -62.95 -53.87
CA MET A 1 11.67 -63.07 -52.40
C MET A 1 12.40 -61.87 -51.84
N SER A 2 11.89 -60.98 -50.99
CA SER A 2 10.54 -60.66 -50.51
C SER A 2 10.77 -59.41 -49.67
N ASN A 3 10.26 -58.26 -50.12
CA ASN A 3 10.43 -56.98 -49.43
C ASN A 3 9.44 -56.98 -48.25
N GLN A 4 9.92 -57.27 -47.03
CA GLN A 4 9.08 -57.17 -45.83
C GLN A 4 9.01 -55.72 -45.38
N PRO A 5 7.81 -55.17 -45.12
CA PRO A 5 7.69 -53.86 -44.50
C PRO A 5 8.16 -54.00 -43.04
N GLN A 6 9.19 -53.26 -42.65
CA GLN A 6 9.50 -53.05 -41.24
C GLN A 6 8.30 -52.31 -40.63
N SER A 7 7.45 -53.05 -39.92
CA SER A 7 6.48 -52.49 -39.01
C SER A 7 7.26 -51.83 -37.87
N GLY A 8 7.59 -50.55 -38.03
CA GLY A 8 8.07 -49.73 -36.94
C GLY A 8 7.04 -49.81 -35.83
N SER A 9 7.41 -50.47 -34.72
CA SER A 9 6.60 -50.51 -33.51
C SER A 9 6.24 -49.07 -33.16
N SER A 10 4.94 -48.75 -33.20
CA SER A 10 4.41 -47.44 -32.83
C SER A 10 4.42 -47.21 -31.31
N ALA A 11 5.10 -48.07 -30.55
CA ALA A 11 5.17 -47.97 -29.10
C ALA A 11 6.12 -46.81 -28.75
N PRO A 12 5.68 -45.86 -27.91
CA PRO A 12 6.54 -44.79 -27.44
C PRO A 12 7.75 -45.37 -26.69
N PRO A 13 8.93 -44.72 -26.76
CA PRO A 13 10.13 -45.20 -26.07
C PRO A 13 9.84 -45.45 -24.59
N ALA A 14 10.25 -46.61 -24.07
CA ALA A 14 9.94 -47.04 -22.70
C ALA A 14 10.37 -46.01 -21.64
N ALA A 15 11.52 -45.35 -21.84
CA ALA A 15 11.99 -44.28 -20.96
C ALA A 15 11.09 -43.03 -21.00
N ALA A 16 10.57 -42.66 -22.16
CA ALA A 16 9.63 -41.55 -22.30
C ALA A 16 8.27 -41.89 -21.66
N ALA A 17 7.80 -43.13 -21.85
CA ALA A 17 6.57 -43.61 -21.21
C ALA A 17 6.70 -43.61 -19.67
N ALA A 18 7.82 -44.11 -19.14
CA ALA A 18 8.08 -44.12 -17.70
C ALA A 18 8.21 -42.71 -17.10
N ALA A 19 8.78 -41.75 -17.84
CA ALA A 19 8.92 -40.37 -17.38
C ALA A 19 7.59 -39.60 -17.40
N VAL A 20 6.73 -39.82 -18.40
CA VAL A 20 5.46 -39.08 -18.56
C VAL A 20 4.32 -39.71 -17.76
N LEU A 21 4.32 -41.02 -17.58
CA LEU A 21 3.24 -41.77 -16.92
C LEU A 21 3.55 -42.13 -15.46
N VAL A 22 4.44 -41.36 -14.82
CA VAL A 22 4.72 -41.53 -13.40
C VAL A 22 3.44 -41.32 -12.58
N GLN A 23 3.14 -42.26 -11.68
CA GLN A 23 2.00 -42.10 -10.78
C GLN A 23 2.29 -41.04 -9.73
N SER A 24 1.36 -40.10 -9.56
CA SER A 24 1.46 -39.09 -8.51
C SER A 24 1.25 -39.71 -7.13
N GLN A 25 1.89 -39.13 -6.13
CA GLN A 25 1.52 -39.38 -4.74
C GLN A 25 0.11 -38.83 -4.45
N PRO A 26 -0.56 -39.32 -3.39
CA PRO A 26 -1.84 -38.76 -2.95
C PRO A 26 -1.73 -37.25 -2.65
N VAL A 27 -2.78 -36.52 -2.97
CA VAL A 27 -2.89 -35.10 -2.63
C VAL A 27 -3.25 -34.98 -1.13
N PRO A 28 -2.61 -34.09 -0.35
CA PRO A 28 -2.96 -33.86 1.05
C PRO A 28 -4.42 -33.47 1.26
N ASP A 29 -5.01 -33.86 2.39
CA ASP A 29 -6.43 -33.57 2.70
C ASP A 29 -6.72 -32.08 2.92
N ASP A 30 -5.71 -31.30 3.29
CA ASP A 30 -5.78 -29.85 3.47
C ASP A 30 -5.46 -29.07 2.17
N ALA A 31 -5.21 -29.77 1.07
CA ALA A 31 -4.94 -29.14 -0.21
C ALA A 31 -6.19 -28.40 -0.73
N VAL A 32 -6.03 -27.12 -1.02
CA VAL A 32 -7.10 -26.29 -1.56
C VAL A 32 -7.12 -26.40 -3.10
N PRO A 33 -8.20 -26.92 -3.72
CA PRO A 33 -8.28 -27.01 -5.17
C PRO A 33 -8.42 -25.62 -5.80
N ILE A 34 -7.78 -25.43 -6.96
CA ILE A 34 -7.89 -24.21 -7.76
C ILE A 34 -9.31 -24.11 -8.35
N ARG A 35 -9.97 -22.98 -8.08
CA ARG A 35 -11.31 -22.68 -8.59
C ARG A 35 -11.51 -21.18 -8.71
N GLY A 36 -11.78 -20.72 -9.93
CA GLY A 36 -12.15 -19.33 -10.20
C GLY A 36 -13.63 -19.03 -9.90
N PRO A 37 -14.03 -17.74 -10.01
CA PRO A 37 -15.42 -17.32 -9.89
C PRO A 37 -16.32 -18.00 -10.93
N ASN A 38 -17.53 -18.40 -10.53
CA ASN A 38 -18.55 -18.94 -11.43
C ASN A 38 -19.47 -17.82 -11.91
N PHE A 39 -19.38 -17.43 -13.18
CA PHE A 39 -20.18 -16.34 -13.73
C PHE A 39 -21.61 -16.73 -14.14
N ASP A 40 -21.96 -18.02 -14.08
CA ASP A 40 -23.36 -18.46 -14.16
C ASP A 40 -24.14 -18.14 -12.87
N GLU A 41 -23.42 -17.84 -11.78
CA GLU A 41 -23.98 -17.35 -10.51
C GLU A 41 -23.77 -15.83 -10.39
N PRO A 42 -24.72 -15.07 -9.80
CA PRO A 42 -24.54 -13.63 -9.58
C PRO A 42 -23.23 -13.31 -8.83
N GLN A 43 -22.41 -12.43 -9.41
CA GLN A 43 -21.14 -11.98 -8.80
C GLN A 43 -21.22 -10.50 -8.46
N ASP A 44 -20.98 -10.16 -7.18
CA ASP A 44 -20.63 -8.81 -6.77
C ASP A 44 -19.10 -8.67 -6.58
N LEU A 45 -18.61 -7.46 -6.31
CA LEU A 45 -17.17 -7.22 -6.15
C LEU A 45 -16.58 -8.00 -4.96
N ASN A 46 -17.35 -8.21 -3.89
CA ASN A 46 -16.88 -8.94 -2.71
C ASN A 46 -16.75 -10.43 -3.01
N ALA A 47 -17.74 -11.02 -3.69
CA ALA A 47 -17.71 -12.41 -4.14
C ALA A 47 -16.54 -12.65 -5.10
N LEU A 48 -16.31 -11.72 -6.04
CA LEU A 48 -15.17 -11.78 -6.96
C LEU A 48 -13.83 -11.76 -6.22
N LEU A 49 -13.63 -10.79 -5.31
CA LEU A 49 -12.40 -10.66 -4.53
C LEU A 49 -12.23 -11.82 -3.52
N GLY A 50 -13.31 -12.37 -2.97
CA GLY A 50 -13.25 -13.57 -2.14
C GLY A 50 -12.79 -14.80 -2.93
N GLY A 51 -13.17 -14.89 -4.22
CA GLY A 51 -12.70 -15.94 -5.12
C GLY A 51 -11.18 -15.95 -5.36
N TYR A 52 -10.50 -14.80 -5.19
CA TYR A 52 -9.07 -14.65 -5.50
C TYR A 52 -8.16 -15.60 -4.70
N GLU A 53 -8.56 -16.04 -3.51
CA GLU A 53 -7.80 -17.00 -2.71
C GLU A 53 -7.51 -18.30 -3.46
N ARG A 54 -8.41 -18.71 -4.37
CA ARG A 54 -8.36 -19.99 -5.09
C ARG A 54 -8.12 -19.87 -6.59
N ILE A 55 -7.82 -18.66 -7.10
CA ILE A 55 -7.52 -18.45 -8.53
C ILE A 55 -6.09 -18.90 -8.87
N GLY A 56 -5.12 -18.67 -7.98
CA GLY A 56 -3.70 -18.92 -8.23
C GLY A 56 -2.91 -17.64 -8.55
N PHE A 57 -1.58 -17.75 -8.59
CA PHE A 57 -0.64 -16.66 -8.88
C PHE A 57 -0.87 -15.42 -7.98
N GLN A 58 -0.82 -14.20 -8.55
CA GLN A 58 -0.98 -12.97 -7.79
C GLN A 58 -2.40 -12.74 -7.25
N ALA A 59 -3.41 -13.41 -7.81
CA ALA A 59 -4.76 -13.36 -7.24
C ALA A 59 -4.76 -13.96 -5.82
N THR A 60 -4.15 -15.13 -5.64
CA THR A 60 -4.01 -15.74 -4.32
C THR A 60 -3.17 -14.87 -3.37
N SER A 61 -2.13 -14.18 -3.86
CA SER A 61 -1.39 -13.21 -3.06
C SER A 61 -2.28 -12.08 -2.55
N LEU A 62 -3.16 -11.52 -3.39
CA LEU A 62 -4.10 -10.47 -2.98
C LEU A 62 -5.13 -10.98 -1.96
N GLY A 63 -5.71 -12.15 -2.18
CA GLY A 63 -6.63 -12.76 -1.21
C GLY A 63 -5.99 -12.97 0.16
N ARG A 64 -4.75 -13.48 0.20
CA ARG A 64 -3.96 -13.59 1.44
C ARG A 64 -3.69 -12.24 2.09
N ALA A 65 -3.35 -11.22 1.29
CA ALA A 65 -3.11 -9.87 1.81
C ALA A 65 -4.36 -9.27 2.46
N ILE A 66 -5.54 -9.44 1.84
CA ILE A 66 -6.84 -9.02 2.42
C ILE A 66 -7.04 -9.67 3.80
N ASN A 67 -6.80 -10.98 3.90
CA ASN A 67 -6.94 -11.71 5.17
C ASN A 67 -5.97 -11.23 6.24
N ILE A 68 -4.71 -10.98 5.87
CA ILE A 68 -3.69 -10.46 6.81
C ILE A 68 -4.09 -9.07 7.32
N VAL A 69 -4.52 -8.17 6.44
CA VAL A 69 -4.98 -6.82 6.84
C VAL A 69 -6.22 -6.91 7.73
N ASN A 70 -7.16 -7.81 7.44
CA ASN A 70 -8.33 -8.02 8.31
C ASN A 70 -7.91 -8.54 9.69
N LYS A 71 -6.97 -9.48 9.77
CA LYS A 71 -6.39 -9.94 11.05
C LYS A 71 -5.76 -8.78 11.82
N MET A 72 -4.94 -7.94 11.18
CA MET A 72 -4.35 -6.76 11.83
C MET A 72 -5.41 -5.81 12.43
N ARG A 73 -6.56 -5.65 11.76
CA ARG A 73 -7.66 -4.78 12.22
C ARG A 73 -8.39 -5.34 13.44
N THR A 74 -8.60 -6.64 13.48
CA THR A 74 -9.39 -7.29 14.54
C THR A 74 -8.55 -7.78 15.71
N TRP A 75 -7.25 -8.02 15.50
CA TRP A 75 -6.33 -8.57 16.49
C TRP A 75 -6.32 -7.78 17.79
N ARG A 76 -6.26 -8.51 18.90
CA ARG A 76 -6.00 -8.02 20.25
C ARG A 76 -4.91 -8.86 20.89
N LEU A 77 -4.18 -8.27 21.84
CA LEU A 77 -3.17 -9.03 22.59
C LEU A 77 -3.79 -10.19 23.39
N SER A 78 -5.07 -10.07 23.77
CA SER A 78 -5.83 -11.17 24.40
C SER A 78 -6.04 -12.39 23.50
N ASP A 79 -5.85 -12.28 22.18
CA ASP A 79 -5.96 -13.40 21.25
C ASP A 79 -4.73 -14.33 21.33
N GLU A 80 -3.62 -13.81 21.86
CA GLU A 80 -2.37 -14.55 22.05
C GLU A 80 -2.27 -15.10 23.49
N PRO A 81 -1.65 -16.27 23.68
CA PRO A 81 -1.35 -16.78 25.01
C PRO A 81 -0.38 -15.86 25.76
N LEU A 82 -0.43 -15.88 27.08
CA LEU A 82 0.58 -15.23 27.92
C LEU A 82 1.91 -15.97 27.80
N THR A 83 2.99 -15.24 27.56
CA THR A 83 4.35 -15.77 27.53
C THR A 83 5.11 -15.36 28.81
N GLU A 84 6.18 -16.08 29.13
CA GLU A 84 6.98 -15.82 30.35
C GLU A 84 7.74 -14.49 30.30
N ASP A 85 7.96 -13.95 29.11
CA ASP A 85 8.66 -12.69 28.84
C ASP A 85 7.71 -11.48 28.68
N GLU A 86 6.41 -11.66 28.89
CA GLU A 86 5.43 -10.57 28.80
C GLU A 86 5.70 -9.51 29.89
N SER A 87 5.71 -8.24 29.47
CA SER A 87 5.88 -7.13 30.43
C SER A 87 4.72 -7.11 31.43
N PRO A 88 4.98 -6.84 32.73
CA PRO A 88 3.94 -6.73 33.76
C PRO A 88 2.78 -5.80 33.38
N ASP A 89 3.08 -4.74 32.61
CA ASP A 89 2.10 -3.76 32.13
C ASP A 89 1.03 -4.36 31.20
N TYR A 90 1.30 -5.50 30.58
CA TYR A 90 0.45 -6.17 29.59
C TYR A 90 -0.08 -7.53 30.04
N THR A 91 -0.04 -7.80 31.35
CA THR A 91 -0.49 -9.09 31.90
C THR A 91 -1.98 -9.10 32.26
N SER A 92 -2.58 -7.95 32.58
CA SER A 92 -3.98 -7.92 33.01
C SER A 92 -4.96 -8.18 31.84
N PRO A 93 -6.06 -8.92 32.07
CA PRO A 93 -7.04 -9.21 31.03
C PRO A 93 -7.60 -7.95 30.35
N GLU A 94 -7.84 -6.88 31.12
CA GLU A 94 -8.39 -5.62 30.62
C GLU A 94 -7.42 -4.92 29.66
N VAL A 95 -6.13 -4.85 30.02
CA VAL A 95 -5.12 -4.21 29.17
C VAL A 95 -4.90 -5.02 27.90
N ARG A 96 -4.84 -6.35 27.99
CA ARG A 96 -4.68 -7.24 26.83
C ARG A 96 -5.84 -7.11 25.84
N ALA A 97 -7.07 -7.05 26.34
CA ALA A 97 -8.25 -6.86 25.51
C ALA A 97 -8.31 -5.47 24.85
N ALA A 98 -7.76 -4.44 25.51
CA ALA A 98 -7.68 -3.08 24.97
C ALA A 98 -6.50 -2.88 24.00
N THR A 99 -5.46 -3.70 24.09
CA THR A 99 -4.24 -3.58 23.28
C THR A 99 -4.48 -4.06 21.86
N LYS A 100 -4.30 -3.16 20.90
CA LYS A 100 -4.51 -3.39 19.46
C LYS A 100 -3.19 -3.51 18.73
N CYS A 101 -3.24 -4.04 17.50
CA CYS A 101 -2.09 -4.06 16.60
C CYS A 101 -1.63 -2.61 16.28
N THR A 102 -0.33 -2.36 16.39
CA THR A 102 0.27 -1.08 15.94
C THR A 102 0.57 -1.17 14.46
N VAL A 103 -0.26 -0.54 13.63
CA VAL A 103 -0.14 -0.63 12.17
C VAL A 103 0.76 0.49 11.63
N PHE A 104 1.89 0.10 11.05
CA PHE A 104 2.79 0.98 10.31
C PHE A 104 2.44 0.96 8.83
N LEU A 105 2.14 2.12 8.25
CA LEU A 105 1.87 2.27 6.83
C LEU A 105 3.07 2.93 6.13
N GLY A 106 3.71 2.16 5.25
CA GLY A 106 4.77 2.64 4.37
C GLY A 106 4.26 2.87 2.95
N TYR A 107 4.59 4.00 2.33
CA TYR A 107 4.33 4.23 0.91
C TYR A 107 5.40 5.11 0.26
N THR A 108 5.56 4.94 -1.05
CA THR A 108 6.42 5.78 -1.90
C THR A 108 5.69 7.04 -2.37
N SER A 109 6.43 8.06 -2.80
CA SER A 109 5.88 9.37 -3.21
C SER A 109 4.82 9.25 -4.31
N ASN A 110 5.06 8.42 -5.31
CA ASN A 110 4.16 8.24 -6.45
C ASN A 110 2.73 7.79 -6.07
N LEU A 111 2.55 7.15 -4.89
CA LEU A 111 1.21 6.79 -4.42
C LEU A 111 0.42 8.02 -3.97
N ILE A 112 1.08 9.04 -3.42
CA ILE A 112 0.47 10.34 -3.12
C ILE A 112 0.25 11.15 -4.39
N SER A 113 1.13 11.06 -5.39
CA SER A 113 0.90 11.65 -6.71
C SER A 113 -0.38 11.11 -7.36
N SER A 114 -0.65 9.81 -7.18
CA SER A 114 -1.84 9.12 -7.70
C SER A 114 -3.12 9.42 -6.90
N GLY A 115 -4.25 8.84 -7.34
CA GLY A 115 -5.51 8.86 -6.58
C GLY A 115 -5.55 7.90 -5.37
N LEU A 116 -4.47 7.16 -5.10
CA LEU A 116 -4.37 6.38 -3.86
C LEU A 116 -4.15 7.29 -2.63
N ARG A 117 -3.79 8.57 -2.83
CA ARG A 117 -3.78 9.58 -1.77
C ARG A 117 -5.10 9.59 -1.01
N GLU A 118 -6.24 9.58 -1.69
CA GLU A 118 -7.56 9.65 -1.05
C GLU A 118 -7.88 8.37 -0.24
N VAL A 119 -7.34 7.22 -0.66
CA VAL A 119 -7.41 5.98 0.13
C VAL A 119 -6.54 6.07 1.39
N ILE A 120 -5.31 6.57 1.26
CA ILE A 120 -4.40 6.80 2.40
C ILE A 120 -5.02 7.81 3.38
N LEU A 121 -5.59 8.90 2.85
CA LEU A 121 -6.33 9.90 3.62
C LEU A 121 -7.44 9.24 4.43
N HIS A 122 -8.25 8.38 3.82
CA HIS A 122 -9.31 7.65 4.52
C HIS A 122 -8.74 6.81 5.68
N LEU A 123 -7.67 6.04 5.43
CA LEU A 123 -7.03 5.22 6.46
C LEU A 123 -6.53 6.07 7.64
N VAL A 124 -5.94 7.22 7.37
CA VAL A 124 -5.46 8.14 8.42
C VAL A 124 -6.63 8.80 9.13
N LYS A 125 -7.57 9.42 8.39
CA LYS A 125 -8.78 10.11 8.88
C LYS A 125 -9.62 9.22 9.81
N HIS A 126 -9.68 7.91 9.57
CA HIS A 126 -10.45 6.97 10.38
C HIS A 126 -9.60 6.16 11.37
N LYS A 127 -8.35 6.58 11.63
CA LYS A 127 -7.45 5.97 12.63
C LYS A 127 -7.21 4.47 12.39
N HIS A 128 -7.14 4.05 11.12
CA HIS A 128 -6.79 2.68 10.75
C HIS A 128 -5.29 2.41 10.80
N VAL A 129 -4.46 3.45 10.89
CA VAL A 129 -2.99 3.36 10.97
C VAL A 129 -2.46 4.10 12.19
N SER A 130 -1.36 3.60 12.76
CA SER A 130 -0.72 4.15 13.95
C SER A 130 0.50 5.00 13.64
N ALA A 131 1.22 4.68 12.56
CA ALA A 131 2.42 5.38 12.13
C ALA A 131 2.53 5.38 10.60
N ILE A 132 3.15 6.43 10.05
CA ILE A 132 3.37 6.61 8.61
C ILE A 132 4.86 6.75 8.36
N VAL A 133 5.36 6.07 7.34
CA VAL A 133 6.71 6.27 6.80
C VAL A 133 6.60 6.52 5.30
N THR A 134 7.16 7.63 4.83
CA THR A 134 7.18 7.97 3.41
C THR A 134 8.40 8.81 3.07
N THR A 135 8.56 9.09 1.79
CA THR A 135 9.63 9.93 1.23
C THR A 135 9.18 11.39 1.11
N ALA A 136 10.12 12.32 0.88
CA ALA A 136 9.80 13.75 0.77
C ALA A 136 8.70 14.06 -0.26
N GLY A 137 8.73 13.41 -1.43
CA GLY A 137 7.67 13.55 -2.45
C GLY A 137 6.29 13.14 -1.93
N GLY A 138 6.21 12.15 -1.05
CA GLY A 138 4.94 11.76 -0.41
C GLY A 138 4.42 12.83 0.55
N ILE A 139 5.31 13.62 1.14
CA ILE A 139 4.95 14.76 2.01
C ILE A 139 4.47 15.94 1.18
N GLU A 140 5.32 16.45 0.28
CA GLU A 140 5.06 17.71 -0.42
C GLU A 140 3.87 17.62 -1.37
N GLU A 141 3.68 16.49 -2.06
CA GLU A 141 2.60 16.34 -3.04
C GLU A 141 1.21 16.30 -2.39
N ASP A 142 1.09 15.90 -1.12
CA ASP A 142 -0.18 15.98 -0.38
C ASP A 142 -0.58 17.45 -0.12
N PHE A 143 0.40 18.28 0.25
CA PHE A 143 0.19 19.72 0.47
C PHE A 143 -0.05 20.45 -0.85
N ILE A 144 0.76 20.17 -1.87
CA ILE A 144 0.61 20.74 -3.21
C ILE A 144 -0.79 20.48 -3.76
N LYS A 145 -1.33 19.27 -3.58
CA LYS A 145 -2.70 18.91 -4.01
C LYS A 145 -3.81 19.68 -3.31
N CYS A 146 -3.54 20.27 -2.14
CA CYS A 146 -4.49 21.18 -1.49
C CYS A 146 -4.46 22.60 -2.11
N LEU A 147 -3.40 22.94 -2.86
CA LEU A 147 -3.23 24.24 -3.49
C LEU A 147 -3.67 24.23 -4.96
N ASN A 148 -3.31 23.16 -5.70
CA ASN A 148 -3.64 22.97 -7.10
C ASN A 148 -3.69 21.47 -7.45
N PRO A 149 -4.50 21.07 -8.46
CA PRO A 149 -4.62 19.67 -8.86
C PRO A 149 -3.40 19.14 -9.65
N THR A 150 -3.30 17.80 -9.69
CA THR A 150 -2.46 17.01 -10.60
C THR A 150 -3.35 16.42 -11.69
N TYR A 151 -2.84 16.31 -12.92
CA TYR A 151 -3.63 15.89 -14.08
C TYR A 151 -3.16 14.55 -14.65
N LEU A 152 -4.08 13.85 -15.31
CA LEU A 152 -3.73 12.66 -16.11
C LEU A 152 -3.03 13.08 -17.41
N GLY A 153 -1.98 12.36 -17.75
CA GLY A 153 -1.22 12.46 -18.99
C GLY A 153 -0.87 11.07 -19.52
N ASP A 154 0.31 10.94 -20.10
CA ASP A 154 0.78 9.69 -20.70
C ASP A 154 2.28 9.47 -20.40
N PHE A 155 2.71 8.21 -20.32
CA PHE A 155 4.11 7.85 -20.08
C PHE A 155 5.03 8.32 -21.22
N HIS A 156 4.51 8.41 -22.43
CA HIS A 156 5.24 8.70 -23.65
C HIS A 156 5.26 10.19 -24.04
N LEU A 157 4.74 11.08 -23.19
CA LEU A 157 4.84 12.52 -23.42
C LEU A 157 6.32 12.97 -23.51
N ASP A 158 6.64 13.75 -24.54
CA ASP A 158 8.00 14.21 -24.82
C ASP A 158 8.52 15.13 -23.70
N GLY A 159 9.67 14.76 -23.14
CA GLY A 159 10.26 15.47 -22.00
C GLY A 159 10.72 16.88 -22.34
N ALA A 160 11.22 17.10 -23.56
CA ALA A 160 11.70 18.43 -23.98
C ALA A 160 10.54 19.40 -24.17
N GLU A 161 9.44 18.94 -24.78
CA GLU A 161 8.23 19.72 -24.93
C GLU A 161 7.59 20.06 -23.57
N LEU A 162 7.48 19.07 -22.67
CA LEU A 162 6.98 19.26 -21.31
C LEU A 162 7.79 20.30 -20.55
N ARG A 163 9.14 20.21 -20.62
CA ARG A 163 10.02 21.18 -19.98
C ARG A 163 9.82 22.58 -20.53
N ARG A 164 9.70 22.74 -21.86
CA ARG A 164 9.44 24.03 -22.51
C ARG A 164 8.10 24.64 -22.07
N LYS A 165 7.12 23.80 -21.75
CA LYS A 165 5.79 24.20 -21.27
C LYS A 165 5.70 24.37 -19.75
N GLY A 166 6.78 24.10 -18.99
CA GLY A 166 6.73 24.14 -17.53
C GLY A 166 5.83 23.06 -16.93
N MET A 167 5.84 21.87 -17.52
CA MET A 167 5.04 20.72 -17.08
C MET A 167 5.96 19.62 -16.56
N ASN A 168 5.75 19.17 -15.33
CA ASN A 168 6.53 18.11 -14.69
C ASN A 168 5.78 16.78 -14.80
N ARG A 169 6.45 15.72 -15.27
CA ARG A 169 5.81 14.39 -15.48
C ARG A 169 6.17 13.41 -14.36
N ILE A 170 5.16 12.71 -13.85
CA ILE A 170 5.27 11.63 -12.86
C ILE A 170 4.58 10.40 -13.44
N GLY A 171 5.32 9.54 -14.15
CA GLY A 171 4.72 8.41 -14.88
C GLY A 171 3.77 8.90 -15.98
N ASN A 172 2.47 8.61 -15.86
CA ASN A 172 1.38 9.14 -16.68
C ASN A 172 0.61 10.28 -16.01
N LEU A 173 1.19 10.96 -15.03
CA LEU A 173 0.62 12.14 -14.39
C LEU A 173 1.43 13.39 -14.75
N VAL A 174 0.78 14.55 -14.70
CA VAL A 174 1.39 15.84 -15.01
C VAL A 174 1.06 16.87 -13.93
N VAL A 175 2.10 17.55 -13.45
CA VAL A 175 2.04 18.61 -12.44
C VAL A 175 2.56 19.91 -13.07
N PRO A 176 1.71 20.93 -13.26
CA PRO A 176 2.16 22.25 -13.72
C PRO A 176 3.18 22.87 -12.76
N ASN A 177 4.18 23.59 -13.27
CA ASN A 177 5.19 24.23 -12.41
C ASN A 177 4.59 25.29 -11.46
N ASP A 178 3.46 25.91 -11.83
CA ASP A 178 2.68 26.82 -10.97
C ASP A 178 2.34 26.21 -9.62
N ASN A 179 2.14 24.88 -9.56
CA ASN A 179 1.87 24.17 -8.32
C ASN A 179 3.05 24.30 -7.33
N TYR A 180 4.28 24.26 -7.82
CA TYR A 180 5.48 24.41 -6.98
C TYR A 180 5.72 25.87 -6.59
N CYS A 181 5.40 26.83 -7.48
CA CYS A 181 5.44 28.25 -7.13
C CYS A 181 4.47 28.57 -5.99
N LYS A 182 3.22 28.08 -6.06
CA LYS A 182 2.25 28.24 -4.95
C LYS A 182 2.68 27.53 -3.67
N PHE A 183 3.34 26.39 -3.79
CA PHE A 183 3.88 25.69 -2.64
C PHE A 183 5.02 26.49 -1.97
N GLU A 184 5.91 27.10 -2.75
CA GLU A 184 6.95 27.99 -2.26
C GLU A 184 6.36 29.19 -1.52
N ASP A 185 5.37 29.87 -2.13
CA ASP A 185 4.65 31.00 -1.52
C ASP A 185 3.99 30.61 -0.19
N TRP A 186 3.45 29.38 -0.09
CA TRP A 186 2.81 28.87 1.11
C TRP A 186 3.80 28.44 2.19
N VAL A 187 4.86 27.72 1.82
CA VAL A 187 5.78 27.10 2.79
C VAL A 187 6.80 28.08 3.35
N THR A 188 7.26 29.05 2.56
CA THR A 188 8.35 29.96 2.95
C THR A 188 8.03 30.76 4.23
N PRO A 189 6.86 31.41 4.37
CA PRO A 189 6.52 32.12 5.60
C PRO A 189 6.39 31.21 6.83
N ILE A 190 6.12 29.92 6.63
CA ILE A 190 6.05 28.94 7.72
C ILE A 190 7.48 28.60 8.17
N LEU A 191 8.40 28.41 7.23
CA LEU A 191 9.81 28.14 7.51
C LEU A 191 10.47 29.32 8.24
N ASP A 192 10.15 30.56 7.86
CA ASP A 192 10.62 31.76 8.56
C ASP A 192 10.20 31.74 10.05
N LYS A 193 8.92 31.48 10.32
CA LYS A 193 8.41 31.34 11.70
C LYS A 193 9.09 30.20 12.46
N MET A 194 9.30 29.06 11.80
CA MET A 194 9.99 27.92 12.42
C MET A 194 11.44 28.26 12.79
N LEU A 195 12.12 29.06 11.96
CA LEU A 195 13.48 29.56 12.24
C LEU A 195 13.49 30.54 13.41
N GLU A 196 12.52 31.47 13.46
CA GLU A 196 12.33 32.37 14.60
C GLU A 196 12.12 31.58 15.91
N GLU A 197 11.23 30.60 15.90
CA GLU A 197 10.94 29.71 17.04
C GLU A 197 12.19 28.94 17.48
N GLN A 198 12.96 28.39 16.54
CA GLN A 198 14.22 27.70 16.81
C GLN A 198 15.23 28.64 17.50
N ASN A 199 15.41 29.85 16.99
CA ASN A 199 16.35 30.82 17.55
C ASN A 199 15.92 31.34 18.93
N ALA A 200 14.61 31.50 19.15
CA ALA A 200 14.07 32.02 20.40
C ALA A 200 14.01 30.97 21.53
N THR A 201 13.73 29.71 21.20
CA THR A 201 13.44 28.67 22.20
C THR A 201 14.48 27.54 22.25
N GLY A 202 15.35 27.43 21.25
CA GLY A 202 16.25 26.28 21.08
C GLY A 202 15.55 25.02 20.55
N GLU A 203 14.33 25.14 20.01
CA GLU A 203 13.58 24.02 19.45
C GLU A 203 14.37 23.32 18.33
N VAL A 204 14.59 22.01 18.46
CA VAL A 204 15.24 21.20 17.43
C VAL A 204 14.20 20.55 16.54
N TRP A 205 14.09 21.06 15.30
CA TRP A 205 13.19 20.53 14.29
C TRP A 205 13.67 19.17 13.74
N THR A 206 12.80 18.17 13.83
CA THR A 206 12.97 16.86 13.20
C THR A 206 11.97 16.71 12.05
N PRO A 207 12.19 15.80 11.07
CA PRO A 207 11.26 15.63 9.96
C PRO A 207 9.80 15.45 10.40
N SER A 208 9.54 14.64 11.43
CA SER A 208 8.19 14.43 11.97
C SER A 208 7.59 15.69 12.60
N LYS A 209 8.39 16.52 13.30
CA LYS A 209 7.93 17.81 13.85
C LYS A 209 7.61 18.82 12.75
N VAL A 210 8.44 18.88 11.70
CA VAL A 210 8.20 19.72 10.51
C VAL A 210 6.90 19.31 9.82
N ILE A 211 6.73 18.01 9.51
CA ILE A 211 5.52 17.50 8.88
C ILE A 211 4.29 17.78 9.74
N ARG A 212 4.40 17.62 11.08
CA ARG A 212 3.32 17.96 12.01
C ARG A 212 2.96 19.45 11.96
N ARG A 213 3.96 20.33 11.88
CA ARG A 213 3.75 21.78 11.72
C ARG A 213 3.05 22.08 10.41
N LEU A 214 3.54 21.55 9.29
CA LEU A 214 2.93 21.75 7.97
C LEU A 214 1.51 21.20 7.89
N GLY A 215 1.23 20.05 8.49
CA GLY A 215 -0.12 19.48 8.63
C GLY A 215 -1.08 20.39 9.41
N LYS A 216 -0.59 21.10 10.43
CA LYS A 216 -1.37 22.12 11.12
C LYS A 216 -1.66 23.33 10.22
N GLU A 217 -0.63 23.84 9.53
CA GLU A 217 -0.71 25.08 8.74
C GLU A 217 -1.53 24.92 7.45
N ILE A 218 -1.53 23.73 6.82
CA ILE A 218 -2.33 23.53 5.59
C ILE A 218 -3.82 23.61 5.88
N ASN A 219 -4.24 23.21 7.09
CA ASN A 219 -5.61 23.30 7.61
C ASN A 219 -6.70 22.90 6.60
N HIS A 220 -6.47 21.79 5.89
CA HIS A 220 -7.32 21.34 4.79
C HIS A 220 -7.73 19.87 5.00
N GLU A 221 -9.04 19.58 5.02
CA GLU A 221 -9.54 18.23 5.33
C GLU A 221 -9.19 17.17 4.29
N GLU A 222 -8.77 17.57 3.10
CA GLU A 222 -8.30 16.64 2.07
C GLU A 222 -6.82 16.27 2.23
N SER A 223 -6.07 16.88 3.17
CA SER A 223 -4.67 16.55 3.43
C SER A 223 -4.55 15.34 4.36
N VAL A 224 -3.71 14.37 3.97
CA VAL A 224 -3.30 13.25 4.82
C VAL A 224 -2.64 13.78 6.10
N TYR A 225 -1.73 14.74 5.97
CA TYR A 225 -0.94 15.23 7.10
C TYR A 225 -1.70 16.20 8.02
N TYR A 226 -2.75 16.86 7.52
CA TYR A 226 -3.73 17.53 8.36
C TYR A 226 -4.35 16.56 9.38
N TRP A 227 -4.86 15.41 8.92
CA TRP A 227 -5.45 14.42 9.81
C TRP A 227 -4.42 13.75 10.73
N ALA A 228 -3.21 13.49 10.22
CA ALA A 228 -2.12 12.97 11.06
C ALA A 228 -1.81 13.93 12.22
N TYR A 229 -1.71 15.24 11.95
CA TYR A 229 -1.57 16.27 12.97
C TYR A 229 -2.75 16.25 13.95
N LYS A 230 -3.98 16.28 13.44
CA LYS A 230 -5.22 16.39 14.23
C LYS A 230 -5.38 15.26 15.25
N PHE A 231 -4.93 14.04 14.92
CA PHE A 231 -4.97 12.91 15.85
C PHE A 231 -3.78 12.83 16.79
N SER A 232 -2.59 13.29 16.35
CA SER A 232 -1.45 13.40 17.26
C SER A 232 -1.69 14.42 18.37
N ALA A 233 -2.49 15.47 18.11
CA ALA A 233 -2.84 16.50 19.09
C ALA A 233 -3.95 16.09 20.09
N GLN A 234 -4.58 14.93 19.89
CA GLN A 234 -5.64 14.39 20.76
C GLN A 234 -5.14 13.29 21.72
N ARG A 235 -3.86 12.95 21.65
CA ARG A 235 -3.18 12.02 22.57
C ARG A 235 -2.37 12.83 23.57
#